data_AF-A0AB73BTL0-F1
#
_entry.id   AF-A0AB73BTL0-F1
#
_cell.length_a   1.000
_cell.length_b   1.000
_cell.length_c   1.000
_cell.angle_alpha   90.00
_cell.angle_beta   90.00
_cell.angle_gamma   90.00
#
_symmetry.space_group_name_H-M   'P 1'
#
loop_
_entity.id
_entity.type
_entity.pdbx_description
1 polymer ?
#
loop_
_entity_poly.entity_id
_entity_poly.type
_entity_poly.pdbx_seq_one_letter_code
_entity_poly.pdbx_strand_id
1 'polypeptide(L)'
;MNMRKVYNGIILVLIAVLVILLYFNFRGNQISLSDQDRMLFIGKKNLVAVYEDKLAVDIPFEIHVNKELTFGDLVKKKEYEEVLRKVNDILPEKIEKYAVVKYGEIEYKVKNAKKLPETTIDEARYALASSIYSMFDELYREANTADVLNQNIIVDVLNANGKGGYARKTGELLTQNLSMKYNAANYEKNQEESYIILNDISVDKARDIVMTLPEKYFKIQAKPVVPTLANVVIVLGKENNLPFSISIEGTEENIKKAASDLKKAGYKGVKTSTKTGNEKSFIEYQKEDYFIAYKIAKILEIQDMVEKDSLSNKIEIHLP
;
A
#
# COMPACT_ATOMS: atom_id res chain seq x y z
N MET A 1 77.45 -8.45 -9.55
CA MET A 1 76.11 -7.85 -9.34
C MET A 1 75.47 -8.51 -8.14
N ASN A 2 75.14 -7.75 -7.09
CA ASN A 2 74.83 -8.29 -5.77
C ASN A 2 73.47 -9.03 -5.82
N MET A 3 73.46 -10.37 -5.73
CA MET A 3 72.26 -11.21 -5.91
C MET A 3 71.07 -10.77 -5.04
N ARG A 4 71.37 -10.22 -3.86
CA ARG A 4 70.40 -9.63 -2.92
C ARG A 4 69.67 -8.39 -3.47
N LYS A 5 70.35 -7.56 -4.27
CA LYS A 5 69.73 -6.38 -4.92
C LYS A 5 68.81 -6.79 -6.07
N VAL A 6 69.15 -7.86 -6.79
CA VAL A 6 68.32 -8.41 -7.87
C VAL A 6 67.05 -9.06 -7.29
N TYR A 7 67.18 -9.83 -6.21
CA TYR A 7 66.04 -10.43 -5.50
C TYR A 7 65.08 -9.37 -4.94
N ASN A 8 65.62 -8.34 -4.28
CA ASN A 8 64.80 -7.25 -3.74
C ASN A 8 64.09 -6.44 -4.84
N GLY A 9 64.73 -6.28 -6.01
CA GLY A 9 64.12 -5.64 -7.18
C GLY A 9 62.94 -6.45 -7.74
N ILE A 10 63.09 -7.76 -7.85
CA ILE A 10 62.02 -8.67 -8.34
C ILE A 10 60.84 -8.69 -7.36
N ILE A 11 61.10 -8.71 -6.05
CA ILE A 11 60.05 -8.67 -5.02
C ILE A 11 59.26 -7.37 -5.09
N LEU A 12 59.93 -6.22 -5.29
CA LEU A 12 59.25 -4.94 -5.45
C LEU A 12 58.35 -4.89 -6.69
N VAL A 13 58.79 -5.48 -7.81
CA VAL A 13 57.98 -5.57 -9.03
C VAL A 13 56.76 -6.48 -8.80
N LEU A 14 56.92 -7.62 -8.12
CA LEU A 14 55.81 -8.50 -7.78
C LEU A 14 54.79 -7.82 -6.87
N ILE A 15 55.24 -7.07 -5.85
CA ILE A 15 54.35 -6.29 -4.98
C ILE A 15 53.60 -5.22 -5.79
N ALA A 16 54.28 -4.51 -6.70
CA ALA A 16 53.65 -3.51 -7.54
C ALA A 16 52.56 -4.12 -8.45
N VAL A 17 52.85 -5.26 -9.08
CA VAL A 17 51.86 -6.00 -9.90
C VAL A 17 50.69 -6.48 -9.04
N LEU A 18 50.95 -6.97 -7.82
CA LEU A 18 49.91 -7.42 -6.91
C LEU A 18 49.01 -6.25 -6.46
N VAL A 19 49.59 -5.08 -6.18
CA VAL A 19 48.86 -3.86 -5.82
C VAL A 19 48.02 -3.36 -7.01
N ILE A 20 48.55 -3.42 -8.23
CA ILE A 20 47.80 -3.07 -9.45
C ILE A 20 46.64 -4.05 -9.67
N LEU A 21 46.87 -5.36 -9.52
CA LEU A 21 45.83 -6.38 -9.64
C LEU A 21 44.77 -6.24 -8.55
N LEU A 22 45.17 -5.97 -7.30
CA LEU A 22 44.24 -5.67 -6.20
C LEU A 22 43.46 -4.39 -6.48
N TYR A 23 44.10 -3.34 -7.00
CA TYR A 23 43.44 -2.09 -7.36
C TYR A 23 42.38 -2.28 -8.47
N PHE A 24 42.69 -3.06 -9.51
CA PHE A 24 41.72 -3.41 -10.55
C PHE A 24 40.60 -4.35 -10.04
N ASN A 25 40.90 -5.23 -9.09
CA ASN A 25 39.90 -6.13 -8.49
C ASN A 25 38.96 -5.39 -7.53
N PHE A 26 39.49 -4.47 -6.69
CA PHE A 26 38.70 -3.65 -5.78
C PHE A 26 37.87 -2.57 -6.49
N ARG A 27 38.32 -2.03 -7.64
CA ARG A 27 37.50 -1.11 -8.45
C ARG A 27 36.45 -1.79 -9.33
N GLY A 28 36.48 -3.12 -9.44
CA GLY A 28 35.71 -3.88 -10.43
C GLY A 28 34.19 -3.93 -10.24
N ASN A 29 33.62 -3.44 -9.14
CA ASN A 29 32.20 -3.70 -8.82
C ASN A 29 31.37 -2.54 -8.27
N GLN A 30 31.89 -1.30 -8.22
CA GLN A 30 31.02 -0.15 -7.97
C GLN A 30 30.38 0.28 -9.28
N ILE A 31 29.23 -0.32 -9.59
CA ILE A 31 28.38 0.15 -10.69
C ILE A 31 27.75 1.47 -10.22
N SER A 32 28.33 2.59 -10.65
CA SER A 32 27.66 3.88 -10.48
C SER A 32 26.50 3.92 -11.46
N LEU A 33 25.31 3.56 -10.97
CA LEU A 33 24.06 3.83 -11.68
C LEU A 33 23.96 5.35 -11.85
N SER A 34 23.81 5.82 -13.08
CA SER A 34 23.46 7.23 -13.29
C SER A 34 22.04 7.46 -12.75
N ASP A 35 21.68 8.72 -12.44
CA ASP A 35 20.33 9.12 -12.02
C ASP A 35 19.22 8.79 -13.05
N GLN A 36 19.59 8.17 -14.19
CA GLN A 36 18.70 7.82 -15.31
C GLN A 36 18.67 6.31 -15.62
N ASP A 37 19.47 5.47 -14.95
CA ASP A 37 19.57 4.05 -15.32
C ASP A 37 18.57 3.18 -14.54
N ARG A 38 17.78 2.39 -15.30
CA ARG A 38 16.99 1.26 -14.79
C ARG A 38 17.73 -0.04 -15.11
N MET A 39 18.04 -0.85 -14.11
CA MET A 39 18.84 -2.06 -14.31
C MET A 39 18.42 -3.23 -13.43
N LEU A 40 18.43 -4.43 -14.01
CA LEU A 40 18.20 -5.67 -13.32
C LEU A 40 19.54 -6.31 -12.95
N PHE A 41 19.79 -6.48 -11.67
CA PHE A 41 20.92 -7.24 -11.18
C PHE A 41 20.53 -8.68 -10.90
N ILE A 42 21.28 -9.62 -11.47
CA ILE A 42 21.11 -11.05 -11.25
C ILE A 42 22.16 -11.49 -10.23
N GLY A 43 21.73 -11.57 -8.97
CA GLY A 43 22.58 -11.91 -7.82
C GLY A 43 22.73 -13.42 -7.61
N LYS A 44 23.31 -13.80 -6.46
CA LYS A 44 23.49 -15.22 -6.08
C LYS A 44 22.26 -15.83 -5.39
N LYS A 45 21.44 -15.01 -4.74
CA LYS A 45 20.30 -15.45 -3.90
C LYS A 45 18.96 -14.89 -4.39
N ASN A 46 18.99 -13.82 -5.16
CA ASN A 46 17.86 -13.01 -5.55
C ASN A 46 18.19 -12.20 -6.81
N LEU A 47 17.16 -11.65 -7.44
CA LEU A 47 17.29 -10.59 -8.42
C LEU A 47 17.07 -9.24 -7.72
N VAL A 48 17.70 -8.18 -8.20
CA VAL A 48 17.42 -6.82 -7.73
C VAL A 48 17.12 -5.93 -8.91
N ALA A 49 15.88 -5.46 -9.01
CA ALA A 49 15.46 -4.47 -9.99
C ALA A 49 15.70 -3.07 -9.40
N VAL A 50 16.61 -2.29 -10.00
CA VAL A 50 16.92 -0.93 -9.55
C VAL A 50 16.41 0.09 -10.54
N TYR A 51 15.74 1.10 -10.01
CA TYR A 51 15.14 2.22 -10.73
C TYR A 51 15.77 3.52 -10.26
N GLU A 52 16.77 3.98 -11.01
CA GLU A 52 17.46 5.24 -10.77
C GLU A 52 18.00 5.30 -9.32
N ASP A 53 17.94 6.48 -8.69
CA ASP A 53 18.28 6.69 -7.27
C ASP A 53 17.06 6.49 -6.34
N LYS A 54 15.91 6.04 -6.87
CA LYS A 54 14.62 6.08 -6.15
C LYS A 54 14.28 4.78 -5.45
N LEU A 55 14.27 3.67 -6.20
CA LEU A 55 13.72 2.40 -5.73
C LEU A 55 14.58 1.21 -6.17
N ALA A 56 14.90 0.33 -5.22
CA ALA A 56 15.36 -1.03 -5.49
C ALA A 56 14.34 -2.05 -5.01
N VAL A 57 14.02 -3.03 -5.86
CA VAL A 57 13.10 -4.13 -5.58
C VAL A 57 13.85 -5.45 -5.56
N ASP A 58 13.91 -6.06 -4.39
CA ASP A 58 14.50 -7.38 -4.16
C ASP A 58 13.48 -8.48 -4.51
N ILE A 59 13.78 -9.28 -5.53
CA ILE A 59 12.93 -10.33 -6.08
C ILE A 59 13.52 -11.69 -5.70
N PRO A 60 12.89 -12.45 -4.79
CA PRO A 60 13.33 -13.79 -4.43
C PRO A 60 13.29 -14.77 -5.60
N PHE A 61 14.23 -15.71 -5.63
CA PHE A 61 14.29 -16.74 -6.68
C PHE A 61 13.13 -17.73 -6.64
N GLU A 62 12.49 -17.89 -5.49
CA GLU A 62 11.37 -18.81 -5.29
C GLU A 62 10.05 -18.29 -5.88
N ILE A 63 10.03 -17.05 -6.40
CA ILE A 63 8.86 -16.51 -7.07
C ILE A 63 8.64 -17.23 -8.40
N HIS A 64 7.43 -17.75 -8.58
CA HIS A 64 6.99 -18.42 -9.78
C HIS A 64 6.72 -17.42 -10.91
N VAL A 65 7.26 -17.73 -12.09
CA VAL A 65 6.96 -17.01 -13.34
C VAL A 65 5.80 -17.66 -14.10
N ASN A 66 5.51 -18.92 -13.79
CA ASN A 66 4.35 -19.70 -14.22
C ASN A 66 4.16 -20.90 -13.27
N LYS A 67 3.25 -21.82 -13.57
CA LYS A 67 2.94 -22.97 -12.71
C LYS A 67 4.10 -23.95 -12.46
N GLU A 68 5.13 -23.92 -13.28
CA GLU A 68 6.20 -24.95 -13.29
C GLU A 68 7.59 -24.39 -13.02
N LEU A 69 7.79 -23.08 -13.26
CA LEU A 69 9.11 -22.45 -13.24
C LEU A 69 9.15 -21.27 -12.28
N THR A 70 10.28 -21.16 -11.60
CA THR A 70 10.65 -20.01 -10.77
C THR A 70 11.71 -19.14 -11.45
N PHE A 71 11.91 -17.91 -10.98
CA PHE A 71 13.04 -17.09 -11.41
C PHE A 71 14.39 -17.79 -11.15
N GLY A 72 14.51 -18.53 -10.04
CA GLY A 72 15.69 -19.32 -9.73
C GLY A 72 16.01 -20.38 -10.78
N ASP A 73 14.99 -21.02 -11.38
CA ASP A 73 15.19 -22.02 -12.42
C ASP A 73 15.71 -21.40 -13.72
N LEU A 74 15.18 -20.25 -14.12
CA LEU A 74 15.66 -19.49 -15.27
C LEU A 74 17.11 -19.04 -15.08
N VAL A 75 17.46 -18.55 -13.89
CA VAL A 75 18.84 -18.14 -13.54
C VAL A 75 19.80 -19.33 -13.58
N LYS A 76 19.41 -20.51 -13.06
CA LYS A 76 20.22 -21.73 -13.11
C LYS A 76 20.48 -22.20 -14.56
N LYS A 77 19.49 -22.07 -15.43
CA LYS A 77 19.60 -22.35 -16.88
C LYS A 77 20.40 -21.29 -17.65
N LYS A 78 20.77 -20.18 -16.99
CA LYS A 78 21.45 -19.02 -17.59
C LYS A 78 20.64 -18.32 -18.70
N GLU A 79 19.32 -18.40 -18.61
CA GLU A 79 18.38 -17.76 -19.55
C GLU A 79 18.13 -16.30 -19.15
N TYR A 80 19.18 -15.47 -19.10
CA TYR A 80 19.11 -14.14 -18.48
C TYR A 80 18.21 -13.13 -19.21
N GLU A 81 18.13 -13.22 -20.55
CA GLU A 81 17.17 -12.43 -21.33
C GLU A 81 15.72 -12.77 -20.95
N GLU A 82 15.44 -14.06 -20.72
CA GLU A 82 14.13 -14.53 -20.29
C GLU A 82 13.82 -14.06 -18.86
N VAL A 83 14.83 -14.07 -17.98
CA VAL A 83 14.70 -13.50 -16.63
C VAL A 83 14.29 -12.02 -16.71
N LEU A 84 14.98 -11.21 -17.53
CA LEU A 84 14.64 -9.80 -17.70
C LEU A 84 13.22 -9.63 -18.25
N ARG A 85 12.85 -10.41 -19.27
CA ARG A 85 11.50 -10.40 -19.84
C ARG A 85 10.45 -10.69 -18.79
N LYS A 86 10.64 -11.74 -17.97
CA LYS A 86 9.71 -12.13 -16.92
C LYS A 86 9.65 -11.15 -15.76
N VAL A 87 10.73 -10.46 -15.44
CA VAL A 87 10.70 -9.34 -14.49
C VAL A 87 9.85 -8.19 -15.05
N ASN A 88 10.00 -7.86 -16.33
CA ASN A 88 9.19 -6.81 -16.98
C ASN A 88 7.71 -7.20 -17.18
N ASP A 89 7.36 -8.50 -17.14
CA ASP A 89 5.97 -8.95 -17.13
C ASP A 89 5.28 -8.65 -15.79
N ILE A 90 6.04 -8.56 -14.69
CA ILE A 90 5.50 -8.37 -13.33
C ILE A 90 5.69 -6.95 -12.79
N LEU A 91 6.72 -6.22 -13.22
CA LEU A 91 7.00 -4.87 -12.73
C LEU A 91 6.32 -3.80 -13.60
N PRO A 92 5.71 -2.76 -13.01
CA PRO A 92 5.02 -1.68 -13.73
C PRO A 92 5.92 -0.87 -14.67
N GLU A 93 7.20 -0.76 -14.31
CA GLU A 93 8.18 0.04 -15.02
C GLU A 93 9.22 -0.87 -15.65
N LYS A 94 9.40 -0.73 -16.97
CA LYS A 94 10.30 -1.60 -17.73
C LYS A 94 11.76 -1.28 -17.42
N ILE A 95 12.54 -2.36 -17.39
CA ILE A 95 14.00 -2.37 -17.28
C ILE A 95 14.56 -2.87 -18.61
N GLU A 96 15.55 -2.18 -19.16
CA GLU A 96 16.11 -2.50 -20.47
C GLU A 96 17.44 -3.25 -20.40
N LYS A 97 18.13 -3.19 -19.26
CA LYS A 97 19.49 -3.71 -19.10
C LYS A 97 19.55 -4.67 -17.91
N TYR A 98 20.41 -5.69 -18.00
CA TYR A 98 20.74 -6.54 -16.86
C TYR A 98 22.24 -6.72 -16.67
N ALA A 99 22.64 -7.03 -15.44
CA ALA A 99 24.01 -7.34 -15.07
C ALA A 99 24.06 -8.60 -14.18
N VAL A 100 24.95 -9.55 -14.49
CA VAL A 100 25.15 -10.77 -13.69
C VAL A 100 26.32 -10.59 -12.73
N VAL A 101 26.06 -10.77 -11.44
CA VAL A 101 27.03 -10.43 -10.39
C VAL A 101 27.82 -11.66 -10.00
N LYS A 102 29.08 -11.71 -10.44
CA LYS A 102 29.97 -12.88 -10.25
C LYS A 102 30.65 -12.88 -8.87
N TYR A 103 30.96 -11.71 -8.32
CA TYR A 103 31.70 -11.54 -7.06
C TYR A 103 31.17 -10.33 -6.27
N GLY A 104 31.14 -10.41 -4.94
CA GLY A 104 30.72 -9.31 -4.05
C GLY A 104 29.19 -9.15 -3.89
N GLU A 105 28.80 -8.30 -2.93
CA GLU A 105 27.45 -7.74 -2.81
C GLU A 105 27.40 -6.44 -3.63
N ILE A 106 26.25 -6.14 -4.23
CA ILE A 106 26.07 -4.94 -5.04
C ILE A 106 25.62 -3.83 -4.11
N GLU A 107 26.43 -2.79 -3.99
CA GLU A 107 26.00 -1.55 -3.34
C GLU A 107 25.33 -0.65 -4.38
N TYR A 108 24.00 -0.61 -4.37
CA TYR A 108 23.22 0.38 -5.10
C TYR A 108 22.73 1.47 -4.13
N LYS A 109 23.03 2.74 -4.43
CA LYS A 109 22.59 3.89 -3.63
C LYS A 109 21.20 4.30 -4.08
N VAL A 110 20.19 3.78 -3.40
CA VAL A 110 18.78 4.14 -3.63
C VAL A 110 18.18 4.75 -2.37
N LYS A 111 17.22 5.65 -2.54
CA LYS A 111 16.42 6.23 -1.45
C LYS A 111 15.59 5.16 -0.73
N ASN A 112 15.02 4.23 -1.50
CA ASN A 112 14.15 3.18 -0.99
C ASN A 112 14.61 1.80 -1.48
N ALA A 113 14.74 0.84 -0.57
CA ALA A 113 14.93 -0.58 -0.89
C ALA A 113 13.79 -1.39 -0.27
N LYS A 114 13.09 -2.18 -1.09
CA LYS A 114 11.94 -2.98 -0.67
C LYS A 114 12.04 -4.39 -1.25
N LYS A 115 11.43 -5.35 -0.55
CA LYS A 115 11.20 -6.68 -1.11
C LYS A 115 10.00 -6.65 -2.06
N LEU A 116 10.03 -7.49 -3.09
CA LEU A 116 8.90 -7.69 -3.99
C LEU A 116 7.70 -8.16 -3.17
N PRO A 117 6.57 -7.44 -3.23
CA PRO A 117 5.32 -7.92 -2.69
C PRO A 117 4.91 -9.24 -3.33
N GLU A 118 4.48 -10.19 -2.51
CA GLU A 118 4.21 -11.57 -2.93
C GLU A 118 3.00 -12.14 -2.21
N THR A 119 2.42 -13.19 -2.80
CA THR A 119 1.34 -13.99 -2.23
C THR A 119 1.64 -15.47 -2.39
N THR A 120 0.99 -16.32 -1.60
CA THR A 120 1.14 -17.78 -1.69
C THR A 120 -0.18 -18.39 -2.13
N ILE A 121 -0.14 -19.18 -3.21
CA ILE A 121 -1.28 -19.95 -3.76
C ILE A 121 -0.81 -21.39 -3.90
N ASP A 122 -1.50 -22.34 -3.26
CA ASP A 122 -1.15 -23.76 -3.29
C ASP A 122 0.33 -24.03 -2.96
N GLU A 123 0.83 -23.39 -1.88
CA GLU A 123 2.23 -23.42 -1.41
C GLU A 123 3.27 -22.78 -2.36
N ALA A 124 2.86 -22.31 -3.55
CA ALA A 124 3.71 -21.61 -4.50
C ALA A 124 3.65 -20.08 -4.29
N ARG A 125 4.81 -19.41 -4.31
CA ARG A 125 4.94 -17.96 -4.14
C ARG A 125 4.84 -17.25 -5.50
N TYR A 126 3.99 -16.23 -5.60
CA TYR A 126 3.77 -15.42 -6.80
C TYR A 126 3.91 -13.94 -6.49
N ALA A 127 4.31 -13.15 -7.50
CA ALA A 127 4.32 -11.70 -7.44
C ALA A 127 2.90 -11.15 -7.21
N LEU A 128 2.71 -10.33 -6.17
CA LEU A 128 1.42 -9.71 -5.88
C LEU A 128 1.32 -8.39 -6.64
N ALA A 129 0.79 -8.45 -7.86
CA ALA A 129 0.77 -7.34 -8.81
C ALA A 129 0.25 -6.03 -8.18
N SER A 130 -0.88 -6.06 -7.46
CA SER A 130 -1.48 -4.87 -6.86
C SER A 130 -0.53 -4.14 -5.91
N SER A 131 0.13 -4.87 -5.01
CA SER A 131 1.04 -4.28 -4.03
C SER A 131 2.33 -3.80 -4.68
N ILE A 132 2.74 -4.44 -5.78
CA ILE A 132 3.83 -3.94 -6.61
C ILE A 132 3.44 -2.59 -7.21
N TYR A 133 2.26 -2.46 -7.82
CA TYR A 133 1.79 -1.18 -8.37
C TYR A 133 1.74 -0.08 -7.30
N SER A 134 1.14 -0.35 -6.13
CA SER A 134 1.07 0.62 -5.03
C SER A 134 2.45 1.02 -4.51
N MET A 135 3.39 0.07 -4.38
CA MET A 135 4.78 0.36 -4.00
C MET A 135 5.47 1.28 -5.02
N PHE A 136 5.25 1.08 -6.32
CA PHE A 136 5.81 1.96 -7.35
C PHE A 136 5.18 3.35 -7.36
N ASP A 137 3.87 3.44 -7.13
CA ASP A 137 3.19 4.74 -7.06
C ASP A 137 3.65 5.56 -5.84
N GLU A 138 3.95 4.92 -4.70
CA GLU A 138 4.43 5.60 -3.49
C GLU A 138 5.93 5.94 -3.57
N LEU A 139 6.76 5.01 -4.05
CA LEU A 139 8.22 5.08 -3.87
C LEU A 139 8.98 5.46 -5.15
N TYR A 140 8.35 5.39 -6.32
CA TYR A 140 8.99 5.65 -7.60
C TYR A 140 8.34 6.80 -8.40
N ARG A 141 7.01 6.84 -8.49
CA ARG A 141 6.29 7.92 -9.20
C ARG A 141 6.11 9.13 -8.28
N GLU A 142 6.34 10.33 -8.80
CA GLU A 142 6.05 11.55 -8.05
C GLU A 142 4.54 11.66 -7.79
N ALA A 143 4.15 12.20 -6.63
CA ALA A 143 2.79 12.19 -6.07
C ALA A 143 1.68 12.91 -6.90
N ASN A 144 1.86 13.13 -8.19
CA ASN A 144 1.01 13.94 -9.05
C ASN A 144 0.45 13.19 -10.28
N THR A 145 0.05 11.92 -10.17
CA THR A 145 -0.74 11.26 -11.22
C THR A 145 -1.96 10.55 -10.66
N ALA A 146 -2.87 11.28 -10.02
CA ALA A 146 -4.12 10.75 -9.48
C ALA A 146 -5.05 10.10 -10.55
N ASP A 147 -4.89 10.44 -11.83
CA ASP A 147 -5.83 10.06 -12.91
C ASP A 147 -5.57 8.70 -13.57
N VAL A 148 -4.45 8.01 -13.29
CA VAL A 148 -4.18 6.66 -13.85
C VAL A 148 -4.47 5.53 -12.84
N LEU A 149 -4.81 5.85 -11.58
CA LEU A 149 -4.76 4.89 -10.46
C LEU A 149 -6.07 4.11 -10.12
N ASN A 150 -7.26 4.63 -10.41
CA ASN A 150 -8.49 4.01 -9.86
C ASN A 150 -9.01 2.80 -10.66
N GLN A 151 -8.68 2.67 -11.95
CA GLN A 151 -9.16 1.56 -12.80
C GLN A 151 -8.54 0.20 -12.45
N ASN A 152 -7.43 0.22 -11.71
CA ASN A 152 -6.74 -0.97 -11.22
C ASN A 152 -7.23 -1.41 -9.84
N ILE A 153 -8.05 -0.59 -9.18
CA ILE A 153 -8.64 -0.92 -7.88
C ILE A 153 -9.88 -1.79 -8.12
N ILE A 154 -9.85 -2.99 -7.55
CA ILE A 154 -10.98 -3.91 -7.50
C ILE A 154 -11.63 -3.82 -6.12
N VAL A 155 -12.93 -3.56 -6.11
CA VAL A 155 -13.76 -3.46 -4.91
C VAL A 155 -14.69 -4.66 -4.83
N ASP A 156 -14.61 -5.45 -3.76
CA ASP A 156 -15.65 -6.42 -3.46
C ASP A 156 -16.75 -5.75 -2.65
N VAL A 157 -17.97 -5.72 -3.19
CA VAL A 157 -19.14 -5.16 -2.52
C VAL A 157 -20.05 -6.31 -2.08
N LEU A 158 -20.13 -6.54 -0.77
CA LEU A 158 -20.89 -7.63 -0.17
C LEU A 158 -22.16 -7.08 0.50
N ASN A 159 -23.30 -7.59 0.08
CA ASN A 159 -24.59 -7.20 0.62
C ASN A 159 -24.93 -7.98 1.89
N ALA A 160 -24.87 -7.33 3.05
CA ALA A 160 -25.30 -7.89 4.32
C ALA A 160 -26.59 -7.24 4.86
N ASN A 161 -27.29 -6.45 4.03
CA ASN A 161 -28.49 -5.73 4.47
C ASN A 161 -29.81 -6.38 4.03
N GLY A 162 -29.74 -7.40 3.17
CA GLY A 162 -30.89 -8.16 2.69
C GLY A 162 -31.73 -7.46 1.60
N LYS A 163 -31.30 -6.31 1.09
CA LYS A 163 -31.99 -5.60 -0.01
C LYS A 163 -31.49 -6.12 -1.36
N GLY A 164 -32.40 -6.67 -2.17
CA GLY A 164 -32.06 -7.23 -3.49
C GLY A 164 -31.39 -6.20 -4.41
N GLY A 165 -30.28 -6.60 -5.06
CA GLY A 165 -29.54 -5.78 -6.02
C GLY A 165 -28.74 -4.61 -5.41
N TYR A 166 -28.69 -4.49 -4.09
CA TYR A 166 -28.07 -3.35 -3.43
C TYR A 166 -26.55 -3.27 -3.65
N ALA A 167 -25.82 -4.38 -3.45
CA ALA A 167 -24.38 -4.42 -3.72
C ALA A 167 -24.03 -4.10 -5.18
N ARG A 168 -24.85 -4.54 -6.14
CA ARG A 168 -24.65 -4.20 -7.56
C ARG A 168 -24.79 -2.70 -7.79
N LYS A 169 -25.86 -2.08 -7.30
CA LYS A 169 -26.07 -0.62 -7.42
C LYS A 169 -24.94 0.17 -6.78
N THR A 170 -24.46 -0.28 -5.63
CA THR A 170 -23.31 0.32 -4.95
C THR A 170 -22.03 0.20 -5.78
N GLY A 171 -21.77 -0.97 -6.37
CA GLY A 171 -20.63 -1.15 -7.27
C GLY A 171 -20.71 -0.31 -8.55
N GLU A 172 -21.90 -0.20 -9.15
CA GLU A 172 -22.16 0.70 -10.28
C GLU A 172 -21.87 2.17 -9.92
N LEU A 173 -22.24 2.60 -8.71
CA LEU A 173 -21.95 3.95 -8.21
C LEU A 173 -20.44 4.21 -8.09
N LEU A 174 -19.66 3.23 -7.61
CA LEU A 174 -18.20 3.35 -7.54
C LEU A 174 -17.56 3.35 -8.93
N THR A 175 -18.10 2.56 -9.86
CA THR A 175 -17.65 2.56 -11.27
C THR A 175 -17.88 3.94 -11.90
N GLN A 176 -19.07 4.52 -11.72
CA GLN A 176 -19.45 5.80 -12.34
C GLN A 176 -18.66 6.98 -11.76
N ASN A 177 -18.48 7.04 -10.44
CA ASN A 177 -17.84 8.20 -9.79
C ASN A 177 -16.33 8.10 -9.72
N LEU A 178 -15.79 6.88 -9.63
CA LEU A 178 -14.36 6.67 -9.37
C LEU A 178 -13.67 5.81 -10.43
N SER A 179 -14.37 5.31 -11.45
CA SER A 179 -13.83 4.40 -12.49
C SER A 179 -13.25 3.09 -11.94
N MET A 180 -13.70 2.65 -10.76
CA MET A 180 -13.22 1.42 -10.12
C MET A 180 -13.92 0.18 -10.67
N LYS A 181 -13.22 -0.96 -10.69
CA LYS A 181 -13.83 -2.26 -10.98
C LYS A 181 -14.44 -2.82 -9.70
N TYR A 182 -15.53 -3.58 -9.84
CA TYR A 182 -16.15 -4.20 -8.67
C TYR A 182 -16.64 -5.62 -8.94
N ASN A 183 -16.68 -6.42 -7.87
CA ASN A 183 -17.50 -7.62 -7.80
C ASN A 183 -18.61 -7.37 -6.79
N ALA A 184 -19.84 -7.81 -7.08
CA ALA A 184 -20.96 -7.71 -6.15
C ALA A 184 -21.48 -9.09 -5.80
N ALA A 185 -21.63 -9.35 -4.50
CA ALA A 185 -22.16 -10.61 -3.99
C ALA A 185 -23.04 -10.36 -2.77
N ASN A 186 -23.76 -11.40 -2.34
CA ASN A 186 -24.43 -11.40 -1.04
C ASN A 186 -23.45 -11.90 0.02
N TYR A 187 -23.50 -11.27 1.20
CA TYR A 187 -22.78 -11.76 2.36
C TYR A 187 -23.54 -12.94 2.99
N GLU A 188 -22.83 -13.87 3.62
CA GLU A 188 -23.44 -15.11 4.14
C GLU A 188 -24.51 -14.84 5.20
N LYS A 189 -24.39 -13.72 5.93
CA LYS A 189 -25.29 -13.36 7.01
C LYS A 189 -25.72 -11.91 6.88
N ASN A 190 -26.97 -11.63 7.22
CA ASN A 190 -27.42 -10.26 7.38
C ASN A 190 -26.88 -9.68 8.68
N GLN A 191 -26.47 -8.40 8.66
CA GLN A 191 -25.93 -7.72 9.84
C GLN A 191 -26.31 -6.24 9.86
N GLU A 192 -26.21 -5.61 11.03
CA GLU A 192 -26.51 -4.19 11.21
C GLU A 192 -25.33 -3.30 10.79
N GLU A 193 -24.11 -3.70 11.11
CA GLU A 193 -22.90 -2.89 10.91
C GLU A 193 -22.39 -2.95 9.47
N SER A 194 -22.02 -1.78 8.94
CA SER A 194 -21.25 -1.69 7.70
C SER A 194 -19.77 -1.68 8.06
N TYR A 195 -18.94 -2.36 7.28
CA TYR A 195 -17.50 -2.31 7.49
C TYR A 195 -16.73 -2.34 6.18
N ILE A 196 -15.50 -1.90 6.27
CA ILE A 196 -14.54 -1.85 5.17
C ILE A 196 -13.26 -2.54 5.61
N ILE A 197 -12.74 -3.40 4.74
CA ILE A 197 -11.45 -4.07 4.92
C ILE A 197 -10.51 -3.48 3.89
N LEU A 198 -9.42 -2.90 4.38
CA LEU A 198 -8.37 -2.30 3.56
C LEU A 198 -7.29 -3.35 3.36
N ASN A 199 -7.30 -4.05 2.23
CA ASN A 199 -6.28 -5.06 1.93
C ASN A 199 -5.03 -4.40 1.34
N ASP A 200 -5.23 -3.65 0.25
CA ASP A 200 -4.16 -3.09 -0.56
C ASP A 200 -4.61 -1.79 -1.22
N ILE A 201 -5.01 -0.86 -0.34
CA ILE A 201 -5.46 0.49 -0.68
C ILE A 201 -5.06 1.44 0.46
N SER A 202 -4.65 2.66 0.12
CA SER A 202 -4.38 3.67 1.15
C SER A 202 -5.68 4.14 1.83
N VAL A 203 -5.57 4.59 3.08
CA VAL A 203 -6.70 5.20 3.79
C VAL A 203 -7.24 6.40 3.01
N ASP A 204 -6.37 7.19 2.37
CA ASP A 204 -6.75 8.34 1.57
C ASP A 204 -7.66 7.95 0.40
N LYS A 205 -7.29 6.92 -0.38
CA LYS A 205 -8.13 6.42 -1.47
C LYS A 205 -9.41 5.77 -0.98
N ALA A 206 -9.37 5.11 0.17
CA ALA A 206 -10.57 4.57 0.79
C ALA A 206 -11.53 5.66 1.27
N ARG A 207 -11.07 6.89 1.59
CA ARG A 207 -11.95 8.02 1.88
C ARG A 207 -12.83 8.36 0.66
N ASP A 208 -12.27 8.38 -0.54
CA ASP A 208 -13.02 8.69 -1.77
C ASP A 208 -14.16 7.68 -1.99
N ILE A 209 -13.86 6.40 -1.77
CA ILE A 209 -14.86 5.32 -1.80
C ILE A 209 -15.95 5.58 -0.77
N VAL A 210 -15.57 5.71 0.50
CA VAL A 210 -16.55 5.84 1.59
C VAL A 210 -17.41 7.10 1.42
N MET A 211 -16.84 8.22 0.97
CA MET A 211 -17.59 9.46 0.70
C MET A 211 -18.59 9.33 -0.44
N THR A 212 -18.36 8.42 -1.40
CA THR A 212 -19.31 8.12 -2.48
C THR A 212 -20.53 7.32 -1.96
N LEU A 213 -20.37 6.59 -0.86
CA LEU A 213 -21.37 5.65 -0.35
C LEU A 213 -22.35 6.28 0.66
N PRO A 214 -23.64 5.87 0.65
CA PRO A 214 -24.68 6.43 1.52
C PRO A 214 -24.65 5.95 2.99
N GLU A 215 -23.98 4.83 3.26
CA GLU A 215 -23.79 4.26 4.61
C GLU A 215 -22.99 5.22 5.49
N LYS A 216 -23.40 5.40 6.74
CA LYS A 216 -22.82 6.40 7.64
C LYS A 216 -21.82 5.80 8.61
N TYR A 217 -21.97 4.51 8.92
CA TYR A 217 -21.29 3.85 10.01
C TYR A 217 -20.35 2.76 9.47
N PHE A 218 -19.38 3.14 8.63
CA PHE A 218 -18.33 2.24 8.16
C PHE A 218 -17.22 2.10 9.19
N LYS A 219 -17.09 0.90 9.74
CA LYS A 219 -15.95 0.53 10.58
C LYS A 219 -14.82 -0.09 9.76
N ILE A 220 -13.58 0.19 10.14
CA ILE A 220 -12.40 -0.50 9.59
C ILE A 220 -12.26 -1.83 10.32
N GLN A 221 -12.23 -2.93 9.56
CA GLN A 221 -11.96 -4.25 10.11
C GLN A 221 -10.55 -4.73 9.72
N ALA A 222 -9.74 -5.04 10.72
CA ALA A 222 -8.32 -5.39 10.53
C ALA A 222 -8.06 -6.79 9.95
N LYS A 223 -9.08 -7.65 9.85
CA LYS A 223 -8.94 -9.01 9.31
C LYS A 223 -9.95 -9.25 8.19
N PRO A 224 -9.50 -9.70 7.00
CA PRO A 224 -10.41 -10.25 6.02
C PRO A 224 -10.98 -11.55 6.58
N VAL A 225 -12.27 -11.56 6.86
CA VAL A 225 -13.02 -12.81 7.11
C VAL A 225 -13.21 -13.58 5.80
N VAL A 226 -13.04 -12.89 4.65
CA VAL A 226 -13.27 -13.41 3.31
C VAL A 226 -11.95 -13.43 2.53
N PRO A 227 -11.47 -14.60 2.05
CA PRO A 227 -10.38 -14.66 1.10
C PRO A 227 -10.79 -13.93 -0.19
N THR A 228 -10.05 -12.88 -0.57
CA THR A 228 -10.33 -12.10 -1.77
C THR A 228 -9.06 -11.57 -2.42
N LEU A 229 -9.12 -11.36 -3.73
CA LEU A 229 -8.10 -10.64 -4.51
C LEU A 229 -8.41 -9.13 -4.63
N ALA A 230 -9.53 -8.67 -4.06
CA ALA A 230 -9.91 -7.26 -4.11
C ALA A 230 -9.01 -6.40 -3.21
N ASN A 231 -8.69 -5.19 -3.69
CA ASN A 231 -7.93 -4.18 -2.95
C ASN A 231 -8.67 -3.72 -1.69
N VAL A 232 -10.00 -3.75 -1.75
CA VAL A 232 -10.89 -3.31 -0.68
C VAL A 232 -12.17 -4.14 -0.70
N VAL A 233 -12.62 -4.53 0.48
CA VAL A 233 -13.91 -5.19 0.68
C VAL A 233 -14.83 -4.25 1.43
N ILE A 234 -16.05 -4.08 0.92
CA ILE A 234 -17.09 -3.26 1.51
C ILE A 234 -18.25 -4.18 1.85
N VAL A 235 -18.61 -4.25 3.12
CA VAL A 235 -19.77 -5.01 3.57
C VAL A 235 -20.85 -4.05 4.01
N LEU A 236 -21.99 -4.13 3.33
CA LEU A 236 -23.09 -3.18 3.46
C LEU A 236 -24.10 -3.69 4.50
N GLY A 237 -24.08 -3.08 5.68
CA GLY A 237 -25.00 -3.39 6.78
C GLY A 237 -26.37 -2.69 6.63
N LYS A 238 -27.29 -3.00 7.54
CA LYS A 238 -28.63 -2.37 7.59
C LYS A 238 -28.62 -0.97 8.20
N GLU A 239 -27.70 -0.70 9.12
CA GLU A 239 -27.62 0.53 9.93
C GLU A 239 -28.92 0.92 10.64
N ASN A 240 -29.79 -0.05 10.96
CA ASN A 240 -31.07 0.24 11.61
C ASN A 240 -30.90 0.36 13.12
N ASN A 241 -30.23 -0.62 13.73
CA ASN A 241 -30.08 -0.79 15.18
C ASN A 241 -28.59 -0.91 15.56
N LEU A 242 -27.86 0.20 15.44
CA LEU A 242 -26.43 0.24 15.77
C LEU A 242 -26.22 0.67 17.23
N PRO A 243 -25.40 -0.06 18.03
CA PRO A 243 -25.02 0.36 19.37
C PRO A 243 -23.93 1.44 19.33
N PHE A 244 -24.14 2.49 18.54
CA PHE A 244 -23.17 3.56 18.29
C PHE A 244 -23.68 4.90 18.79
N SER A 245 -22.81 5.69 19.42
CA SER A 245 -23.18 7.00 19.98
C SER A 245 -22.30 8.14 19.46
N ILE A 246 -22.92 9.31 19.30
CA ILE A 246 -22.21 10.53 18.91
C ILE A 246 -22.45 11.55 20.03
N SER A 247 -21.38 11.99 20.69
CA SER A 247 -21.45 13.00 21.75
C SER A 247 -20.94 14.31 21.21
N ILE A 248 -21.69 15.40 21.43
CA ILE A 248 -21.28 16.76 21.06
C ILE A 248 -21.20 17.59 22.33
N GLU A 249 -20.04 18.18 22.58
CA GLU A 249 -19.78 19.06 23.72
C GLU A 249 -19.34 20.44 23.23
N GLY A 250 -19.84 21.51 23.86
CA GLY A 250 -19.51 22.89 23.49
C GLY A 250 -20.55 23.90 23.98
N THR A 251 -20.54 25.09 23.39
CA THR A 251 -21.55 26.12 23.66
C THR A 251 -22.92 25.77 23.09
N GLU A 252 -24.00 26.29 23.69
CA GLU A 252 -25.37 25.95 23.32
C GLU A 252 -25.71 26.25 21.84
N GLU A 253 -25.16 27.33 21.28
CA GLU A 253 -25.34 27.68 19.87
C GLU A 253 -24.67 26.67 18.94
N ASN A 254 -23.40 26.35 19.21
CA ASN A 254 -22.61 25.43 18.38
C ASN A 254 -23.17 24.00 18.43
N ILE A 255 -23.54 23.50 19.61
CA ILE A 255 -24.11 22.15 19.74
C ILE A 255 -25.47 22.03 19.03
N LYS A 256 -26.31 23.07 19.05
CA LYS A 256 -27.61 23.06 18.37
C LYS A 256 -27.45 22.97 16.85
N LYS A 257 -26.54 23.77 16.28
CA LYS A 257 -26.22 23.73 14.85
C LYS A 257 -25.69 22.36 14.45
N ALA A 258 -24.64 21.88 15.12
CA ALA A 258 -24.00 20.60 14.80
C ALA A 258 -24.97 19.41 14.94
N ALA A 259 -25.76 19.37 16.02
CA ALA A 259 -26.74 18.31 16.22
C ALA A 259 -27.84 18.32 15.14
N SER A 260 -28.27 19.50 14.69
CA SER A 260 -29.21 19.64 13.57
C SER A 260 -28.59 19.11 12.27
N ASP A 261 -27.36 19.51 11.96
CA ASP A 261 -26.68 19.15 10.71
C ASP A 261 -26.45 17.62 10.63
N LEU A 262 -26.02 16.99 11.72
CA LEU A 262 -25.88 15.53 11.80
C LEU A 262 -27.21 14.77 11.68
N LYS A 263 -28.27 15.27 12.33
CA LYS A 263 -29.61 14.66 12.22
C LYS A 263 -30.16 14.76 10.81
N LYS A 264 -29.97 15.91 10.13
CA LYS A 264 -30.34 16.11 8.72
C LYS A 264 -29.57 15.17 7.79
N ALA A 265 -28.29 14.92 8.09
CA ALA A 265 -27.46 13.94 7.38
C ALA A 265 -27.82 12.47 7.72
N GLY A 266 -28.77 12.24 8.63
CA GLY A 266 -29.31 10.92 8.96
C GLY A 266 -28.52 10.15 10.03
N TYR A 267 -27.65 10.82 10.78
CA TYR A 267 -26.99 10.21 11.94
C TYR A 267 -27.97 10.04 13.11
N LYS A 268 -27.91 8.86 13.72
CA LYS A 268 -28.63 8.45 14.92
C LYS A 268 -27.70 8.53 16.14
N GLY A 269 -28.29 8.47 17.34
CA GLY A 269 -27.52 8.38 18.59
C GLY A 269 -26.79 9.66 19.00
N VAL A 270 -27.20 10.82 18.46
CA VAL A 270 -26.61 12.13 18.78
C VAL A 270 -27.06 12.60 20.16
N LYS A 271 -26.11 12.80 21.06
CA LYS A 271 -26.25 13.34 22.41
C LYS A 271 -25.46 14.64 22.52
N THR A 272 -25.98 15.60 23.29
CA THR A 272 -25.37 16.93 23.45
C THR A 272 -25.12 17.21 24.93
N SER A 273 -23.99 17.84 25.26
CA SER A 273 -23.66 18.29 26.61
C SER A 273 -23.11 19.72 26.56
N THR A 274 -23.72 20.63 27.30
CA THR A 274 -23.25 22.02 27.38
C THR A 274 -22.08 22.11 28.34
N LYS A 275 -20.96 22.68 27.89
CA LYS A 275 -19.75 22.95 28.70
C LYS A 275 -19.16 24.30 28.31
N THR A 276 -18.19 24.78 29.08
CA THR A 276 -17.30 25.86 28.64
C THR A 276 -16.60 25.35 27.37
N GLY A 277 -16.91 25.97 26.23
CA GLY A 277 -16.46 25.45 24.94
C GLY A 277 -14.94 25.50 24.78
N ASN A 278 -14.45 24.70 23.83
CA ASN A 278 -13.02 24.58 23.58
C ASN A 278 -12.50 25.72 22.72
N GLU A 279 -11.19 26.00 22.74
CA GLU A 279 -10.64 27.02 21.83
C GLU A 279 -10.78 26.64 20.34
N LYS A 280 -10.80 25.34 20.04
CA LYS A 280 -10.89 24.78 18.69
C LYS A 280 -11.85 23.61 18.63
N SER A 281 -12.44 23.40 17.46
CA SER A 281 -13.24 22.23 17.15
C SER A 281 -12.35 21.02 16.85
N PHE A 282 -12.60 19.87 17.46
CA PHE A 282 -11.93 18.61 17.10
C PHE A 282 -12.83 17.40 17.31
N ILE A 283 -12.51 16.29 16.65
CA ILE A 283 -13.23 15.02 16.76
C ILE A 283 -12.30 13.94 17.33
N GLU A 284 -12.70 13.31 18.42
CA GLU A 284 -12.04 12.11 18.94
C GLU A 284 -12.76 10.85 18.46
N TYR A 285 -11.98 9.84 18.06
CA TYR A 285 -12.50 8.60 17.51
C TYR A 285 -11.57 7.42 17.83
N GLN A 286 -12.09 6.20 17.85
CA GLN A 286 -11.25 4.99 17.88
C GLN A 286 -10.84 4.62 16.45
N LYS A 287 -9.65 4.04 16.25
CA LYS A 287 -9.11 3.62 14.94
C LYS A 287 -10.13 2.95 14.00
N GLU A 288 -10.95 2.04 14.53
CA GLU A 288 -11.97 1.32 13.75
C GLU A 288 -13.09 2.26 13.25
N ASP A 289 -13.39 3.33 13.98
CA ASP A 289 -14.46 4.28 13.67
C ASP A 289 -13.98 5.45 12.79
N TYR A 290 -12.76 5.39 12.25
CA TYR A 290 -12.13 6.45 11.48
C TYR A 290 -13.02 7.03 10.37
N PHE A 291 -13.64 6.17 9.54
CA PHE A 291 -14.45 6.64 8.42
C PHE A 291 -15.77 7.28 8.86
N ILE A 292 -16.30 6.89 10.02
CA ILE A 292 -17.46 7.51 10.65
C ILE A 292 -17.09 8.94 11.08
N ALA A 293 -15.97 9.06 11.79
CA ALA A 293 -15.42 10.34 12.21
C ALA A 293 -15.11 11.26 11.02
N TYR A 294 -14.49 10.71 9.97
CA TYR A 294 -14.15 11.45 8.76
C TYR A 294 -15.39 12.03 8.05
N LYS A 295 -16.46 11.23 7.90
CA LYS A 295 -17.72 11.73 7.31
C LYS A 295 -18.35 12.84 8.14
N ILE A 296 -18.38 12.67 9.47
CA ILE A 296 -18.86 13.69 10.40
C ILE A 296 -18.01 14.97 10.29
N ALA A 297 -16.68 14.84 10.24
CA ALA A 297 -15.75 15.94 10.09
C ALA A 297 -16.05 16.77 8.83
N LYS A 298 -16.33 16.11 7.70
CA LYS A 298 -16.72 16.79 6.45
C LYS A 298 -18.05 17.52 6.53
N ILE A 299 -19.03 16.97 7.26
CA ILE A 299 -20.34 17.62 7.44
C ILE A 299 -20.25 18.85 8.34
N LEU A 300 -19.41 18.77 9.38
CA LEU A 300 -19.25 19.83 10.37
C LEU A 300 -18.09 20.79 10.08
N GLU A 301 -17.37 20.56 8.99
CA GLU A 301 -16.19 21.35 8.57
C GLU A 301 -15.07 21.39 9.63
N ILE A 302 -14.89 20.29 10.36
CA ILE A 302 -13.85 20.14 11.38
C ILE A 302 -12.62 19.49 10.76
N GLN A 303 -11.45 20.10 10.94
CA GLN A 303 -10.18 19.60 10.40
C GLN A 303 -9.42 18.72 11.39
N ASP A 304 -9.48 19.06 12.67
CA ASP A 304 -8.71 18.38 13.71
C ASP A 304 -9.42 17.07 14.12
N MET A 305 -8.75 15.95 13.87
CA MET A 305 -9.20 14.60 14.21
C MET A 305 -8.14 13.90 15.06
N VAL A 306 -8.55 13.30 16.19
CA VAL A 306 -7.66 12.70 17.19
C VAL A 306 -8.06 11.25 17.43
N GLU A 307 -7.14 10.33 17.17
CA GLU A 307 -7.34 8.91 17.51
C GLU A 307 -7.21 8.68 19.02
N LYS A 308 -8.14 7.93 19.61
CA LYS A 308 -8.23 7.68 21.05
C LYS A 308 -8.74 6.26 21.33
N ASP A 309 -7.81 5.40 21.75
CA ASP A 309 -8.07 3.98 22.01
C ASP A 309 -9.05 3.71 23.15
N SER A 310 -9.28 4.67 24.05
CA SER A 310 -10.23 4.53 25.15
C SER A 310 -11.70 4.61 24.72
N LEU A 311 -11.97 5.07 23.49
CA LEU A 311 -13.32 5.11 22.94
C LEU A 311 -13.70 3.75 22.36
N SER A 312 -14.99 3.44 22.40
CA SER A 312 -15.55 2.26 21.75
C SER A 312 -16.97 2.54 21.32
N ASN A 313 -17.28 2.30 20.04
CA ASN A 313 -18.59 2.55 19.44
C ASN A 313 -19.09 3.99 19.68
N LYS A 314 -18.16 4.95 19.67
CA LYS A 314 -18.44 6.32 20.05
C LYS A 314 -17.54 7.31 19.31
N ILE A 315 -18.15 8.39 18.86
CA ILE A 315 -17.45 9.62 18.43
C ILE A 315 -17.71 10.72 19.46
N GLU A 316 -16.66 11.45 19.84
CA GLU A 316 -16.77 12.66 20.66
C GLU A 316 -16.39 13.87 19.82
N ILE A 317 -17.28 14.86 19.78
CA ILE A 317 -17.13 16.08 19.01
C ILE A 317 -17.04 17.22 20.02
N HIS A 318 -15.94 17.94 19.98
CA HIS A 318 -15.62 19.03 20.87
C HIS A 318 -15.70 20.32 20.08
N LEU A 319 -16.54 21.25 20.50
CA LEU A 319 -16.82 22.52 19.82
C LEU A 319 -16.51 23.71 20.74
N PRO A 320 -16.31 24.92 20.16
CA PRO A 320 -16.17 26.16 20.90
C PRO A 320 -17.39 26.64 21.67
#